data_AF-A0A5A9E6A0-F1
#
_entry.id   AF-A0A5A9E6A0-F1
#
_cell.length_a   1.000
_cell.length_b   1.000
_cell.length_c   1.000
_cell.angle_alpha   90.00
_cell.angle_beta   90.00
_cell.angle_gamma   90.00
#
_symmetry.space_group_name_H-M   'P 1'
#
loop_
_entity.id
_entity.type
_entity.pdbx_description
1 polymer ?
#
loop_
_entity_poly.entity_id
_entity_poly.type
_entity_poly.pdbx_seq_one_letter_code
_entity_poly.pdbx_strand_id
1 'polypeptide(L)' 'MKQGGTFYARSNNDVVRVAYEYIRDIRMRTGMRDTVIIEVKVNGEHDITQDVRNYQNGDHIDPLPF' A
#
# COMPACT_ATOMS: atom_id res chain seq x y z
N MET A 1 18.30 -2.09 -2.62
CA MET A 1 17.74 -1.11 -3.58
C MET A 1 16.36 -0.73 -3.10
N LYS A 2 15.96 0.55 -3.16
CA LYS A 2 14.59 0.99 -2.81
C LYS A 2 13.83 1.28 -4.10
N GLN A 3 12.55 0.92 -4.15
CA GLN A 3 11.63 1.27 -5.24
C GLN A 3 10.36 1.86 -4.65
N GLY A 4 9.71 2.76 -5.39
CA GLY A 4 8.47 3.39 -4.98
C GLY A 4 7.88 4.27 -6.07
N GLY A 5 6.81 4.97 -5.73
CA GLY A 5 6.14 5.93 -6.60
C GLY A 5 4.77 6.32 -6.05
N THR A 6 3.95 6.94 -6.88
CA THR A 6 2.62 7.46 -6.52
C THR A 6 1.52 6.53 -7.02
N PHE A 7 0.46 6.41 -6.23
CA PHE A 7 -0.77 5.72 -6.60
C PHE A 7 -1.98 6.65 -6.45
N TYR A 8 -3.09 6.29 -7.10
CA TYR A 8 -4.32 7.06 -7.05
C TYR A 8 -5.51 6.15 -6.71
N ALA A 9 -6.25 6.50 -5.67
CA ALA A 9 -7.48 5.82 -5.27
C ALA A 9 -8.69 6.74 -5.47
N ARG A 10 -9.82 6.16 -5.87
CA ARG A 10 -11.07 6.90 -6.13
C ARG A 10 -11.92 7.14 -4.88
N SER A 11 -11.67 6.37 -3.83
CA SER A 11 -12.42 6.38 -2.58
C SER A 11 -11.52 5.96 -1.42
N ASN A 12 -11.78 6.49 -0.23
CA ASN A 12 -11.08 6.13 1.00
C ASN A 12 -11.18 4.64 1.33
N ASN A 13 -12.30 4.01 0.95
CA ASN A 13 -12.50 2.56 1.13
C ASN A 13 -11.55 1.72 0.26
N ASP A 14 -11.06 2.28 -0.84
CA ASP A 14 -10.19 1.58 -1.79
C ASP A 14 -8.71 1.85 -1.57
N VAL A 15 -8.35 2.86 -0.78
CA VAL A 15 -6.97 3.35 -0.64
C VAL A 15 -5.99 2.23 -0.29
N VAL A 16 -6.30 1.43 0.73
CA VAL A 16 -5.42 0.35 1.19
C VAL A 16 -5.25 -0.73 0.13
N ARG A 17 -6.35 -1.13 -0.51
CA ARG A 17 -6.34 -2.13 -1.60
C ARG A 17 -5.51 -1.63 -2.79
N VAL A 18 -5.74 -0.40 -3.24
CA VAL A 18 -5.02 0.19 -4.38
C VAL A 18 -3.53 0.35 -4.08
N ALA A 19 -3.18 0.79 -2.87
CA ALA A 19 -1.78 0.87 -2.44
C ALA A 19 -1.11 -0.52 -2.47
N TYR A 20 -1.79 -1.55 -1.95
CA TYR A 20 -1.31 -2.93 -1.99
C TYR A 20 -1.12 -3.44 -3.42
N GLU A 21 -2.08 -3.22 -4.31
CA GLU A 21 -2.00 -3.61 -5.73
C GLU A 21 -0.80 -2.93 -6.41
N TYR A 22 -0.59 -1.64 -6.17
CA TYR A 22 0.55 -0.90 -6.70
C TYR A 22 1.90 -1.48 -6.23
N ILE A 23 2.02 -1.80 -4.93
CA ILE A 23 3.23 -2.41 -4.37
C ILE A 23 3.45 -3.82 -4.97
N ARG A 24 2.38 -4.60 -5.11
CA ARG A 24 2.44 -5.93 -5.73
C ARG A 24 2.96 -5.84 -7.17
N ASP A 25 2.49 -4.87 -7.95
CA ASP A 25 2.96 -4.64 -9.32
C ASP A 25 4.45 -4.28 -9.37
N ILE A 26 4.94 -3.44 -8.45
CA ILE A 26 6.37 -3.15 -8.32
C ILE A 26 7.15 -4.43 -8.06
N ARG A 27 6.71 -5.28 -7.13
CA ARG A 27 7.38 -6.56 -6.81
C ARG A 27 7.44 -7.47 -8.03
N MET A 28 6.34 -7.59 -8.76
CA MET A 28 6.27 -8.42 -9.97
C MET A 28 7.20 -7.91 -11.07
N ARG A 29 7.20 -6.59 -11.33
CA ARG A 29 8.03 -5.97 -12.37
C ARG A 29 9.52 -6.00 -12.08
N THR A 30 9.89 -5.99 -10.80
CA THR A 30 11.30 -5.89 -10.38
C THR A 30 11.90 -7.21 -9.92
N GLY A 31 11.08 -8.26 -9.75
CA GLY A 31 11.50 -9.54 -9.19
C GLY A 31 11.72 -9.53 -7.67
N MET A 32 11.42 -8.42 -6.99
CA MET A 32 11.67 -8.23 -5.56
C MET A 32 10.59 -8.84 -4.67
N ARG A 33 10.49 -10.17 -4.67
CA ARG A 33 9.43 -10.92 -3.97
C ARG A 33 9.48 -10.75 -2.44
N ASP A 34 10.67 -10.73 -1.86
CA ASP A 34 10.87 -10.72 -0.39
C ASP A 34 11.06 -9.31 0.19
N THR A 35 10.43 -8.29 -0.41
CA THR A 35 10.59 -6.89 0.03
C THR A 35 9.62 -6.50 1.14
N VAL A 36 10.17 -5.81 2.14
CA VAL A 36 9.40 -5.19 3.22
C VAL A 36 8.89 -3.83 2.77
N ILE A 37 7.61 -3.55 3.05
CA ILE A 37 6.99 -2.24 2.85
C ILE A 37 7.51 -1.31 3.95
N ILE A 38 8.21 -0.24 3.60
CA ILE A 38 8.81 0.67 4.58
C ILE A 38 7.82 1.78 4.96
N GLU A 39 7.19 2.41 3.98
CA GLU A 39 6.32 3.57 4.17
C GLU A 39 5.28 3.65 3.05
N VAL A 40 4.03 3.99 3.40
CA VAL A 40 2.93 4.30 2.48
C VAL A 40 2.18 5.50 3.05
N LYS A 41 2.21 6.64 2.35
CA LYS A 41 1.55 7.87 2.78
C LYS A 41 0.46 8.29 1.81
N VAL A 42 -0.69 8.66 2.35
CA VAL A 42 -1.80 9.27 1.60
C VAL A 42 -1.73 10.78 1.78
N ASN A 43 -1.80 11.51 0.67
CA ASN A 43 -1.66 12.98 0.62
C ASN A 43 -0.38 13.51 1.30
N GLY A 44 0.65 12.67 1.46
CA GLY A 44 1.91 13.03 2.13
C GLY A 44 1.85 13.09 3.66
N GLU A 45 0.67 12.93 4.27
CA GLU A 45 0.45 13.15 5.70
C GLU A 45 0.00 11.89 6.44
N HIS A 46 -0.92 11.11 5.88
CA HIS A 46 -1.50 9.96 6.56
C HIS A 46 -0.71 8.68 6.24
N ASP A 47 0.04 8.18 7.23
CA ASP A 47 0.75 6.90 7.12
C ASP A 47 -0.23 5.73 7.29
N ILE A 48 -0.35 4.91 6.24
CA ILE A 48 -1.21 3.72 6.17
C ILE A 48 -0.38 2.43 6.06
N THR A 49 0.92 2.49 6.35
CA THR A 49 1.85 1.38 6.15
C THR A 49 1.37 0.10 6.85
N GLN A 50 0.87 0.23 8.07
CA GLN A 50 0.41 -0.93 8.83
C GLN A 50 -0.88 -1.51 8.25
N ASP A 51 -1.82 -0.67 7.80
CA ASP A 51 -3.06 -1.13 7.18
C ASP A 51 -2.77 -1.92 5.89
N VAL A 52 -1.81 -1.47 5.08
CA VAL A 52 -1.39 -2.19 3.88
C VAL A 52 -0.71 -3.52 4.22
N ARG A 53 0.06 -3.60 5.31
CA ARG A 53 0.66 -4.86 5.78
C ARG A 53 -0.40 -5.83 6.30
N ASN A 54 -1.37 -5.34 7.06
CA ASN A 54 -2.50 -6.12 7.55
C ASN A 54 -3.32 -6.67 6.36
N TYR A 55 -3.60 -5.82 5.36
CA TYR A 55 -4.28 -6.24 4.13
C TYR A 55 -3.53 -7.35 3.39
N GLN A 56 -2.19 -7.24 3.29
CA GLN A 56 -1.35 -8.28 2.70
C GLN A 56 -1.50 -9.64 3.41
N ASN A 57 -1.72 -9.64 4.73
CA ASN A 57 -1.88 -10.85 5.53
C ASN A 57 -3.31 -11.41 5.51
N GLY A 58 -4.25 -10.72 4.84
CA GLY A 58 -5.66 -11.11 4.79
C GLY A 58 -6.48 -10.64 6.00
N ASP A 59 -5.95 -9.71 6.79
CA ASP A 59 -6.67 -9.14 7.93
C ASP A 59 -7.80 -8.21 7.46
N HIS A 60 -8.84 -8.06 8.30
CA HIS A 60 -9.89 -7.09 8.06
C HIS A 60 -9.35 -5.67 8.21
N ILE A 61 -9.69 -4.78 7.28
CA ILE A 61 -9.28 -3.38 7.28
C ILE A 61 -10.52 -2.51 7.27
N ASP A 62 -10.64 -1.64 8.28
CA ASP A 62 -11.69 -0.65 8.34
C ASP A 62 -11.46 0.47 7.31
N PRO A 63 -12.53 1.13 6.84
CA PRO A 63 -12.42 2.35 6.06
C PRO A 63 -11.55 3.41 6.74
N LEU A 64 -10.69 4.06 5.97
CA LEU A 64 -9.84 5.14 6.47
C LEU A 64 -10.68 6.40 6.77
N PRO A 65 -10.48 7.05 7.93
CA PRO A 65 -11.39 8.07 8.45
C PRO A 65 -11.13 9.50 7.95
N PHE A 66 -10.22 9.68 6.99
CA PHE A 66 -9.70 11.00 6.58
C PHE A 66 -10.19 11.45 5.20
#